data_AF-A0A0K6FX58-F1
#
_entry.id   AF-A0A0K6FX58-F1
#
_cell.length_a   1.000
_cell.length_b   1.000
_cell.length_c   1.000
_cell.angle_alpha   90.00
_cell.angle_beta   90.00
_cell.angle_gamma   90.00
#
_symmetry.space_group_name_H-M   'P 1'
#
loop_
_entity.id
_entity.type
_entity.pdbx_description
1 polymer ?
#
loop_
_entity_poly.entity_id
_entity_poly.type
_entity_poly.pdbx_seq_one_letter_code
_entity_poly.pdbx_strand_id
1 'polypeptide(L)'
;MRERNETSVTPHLICGHGFKLDFSDGPIRSGCQAIQLPREVDFGNPEETIYVKQADGEKVFEDEYSKTRLDALYTHSGWPPSSSIPDKPWCGSDAKPRVIESDRWATRRIMVPMWSITLQVENLSPAEAFVRAVEDALARPNDVSRIWALDEVFASWGDVIPVVATLGSVIAATGVIPPHTNLKPISLLPEPNDQVTFRDLNSFIDAQLQVEGKFERVLKYHVTGGRPDILLRKGFEAWLDNIKTTQVCEIIKVTQAIPIIDILDHTIQQEIKKLYANHNILFRSPTVGVSSKFKFDSTVNEFSPIQRIEISVSNACIKSLSIYYANGQTAGPYGRPGHAMRVERFDLALGEFITDIFIWPTDHSIASIQLVKNTGYVSPVYGATRGVTQPPHLLSGNGKALAGLSGGHDETGIAQLQATWRSDLGAVNYRAIQTSFVGGADGDLWNDLKFIGDRSTARISGITARSPGTGYLGGLQTTYTSLIGGYAAHQESPIHGTEDGPVTSWTLEDDQYITGVRGRYDGTSISELQFITNRNESPAFGKPGGNFDFNFSAPETREGNKMVLHYMAGKSAGRVNSILFVWADSGRQF
;
A
#
# COMPACT_ATOMS: atom_id res chain seq x y z
N MET A 1 -42.64 -27.70 -34.78
CA MET A 1 -41.70 -27.33 -33.70
C MET A 1 -40.32 -27.25 -34.31
N ARG A 2 -39.77 -26.05 -34.47
CA ARG A 2 -38.38 -25.85 -34.87
C ARG A 2 -37.54 -25.97 -33.61
N GLU A 3 -36.70 -27.01 -33.50
CA GLU A 3 -35.61 -27.03 -32.54
C GLU A 3 -34.69 -25.85 -32.85
N ARG A 4 -34.56 -24.92 -31.89
CA ARG A 4 -33.49 -23.94 -31.92
C ARG A 4 -32.21 -24.68 -31.55
N ASN A 5 -31.28 -24.76 -32.48
CA ASN A 5 -29.88 -25.04 -32.19
C ASN A 5 -29.27 -23.82 -31.44
N GLU A 6 -29.52 -23.74 -30.14
CA GLU A 6 -28.87 -22.80 -29.22
C GLU A 6 -27.56 -23.41 -28.68
N THR A 7 -26.51 -23.55 -29.50
CA THR A 7 -25.12 -23.79 -28.99
C THR A 7 -24.02 -23.39 -30.00
N SER A 8 -24.25 -22.35 -30.81
CA SER A 8 -23.22 -21.77 -31.68
C SER A 8 -22.83 -20.41 -31.11
N VAL A 9 -21.80 -20.36 -30.26
CA VAL A 9 -21.23 -19.08 -29.83
C VAL A 9 -20.34 -18.61 -30.96
N THR A 10 -20.74 -17.52 -31.62
CA THR A 10 -19.94 -16.91 -32.69
C THR A 10 -18.58 -16.46 -32.15
N PRO A 11 -17.47 -16.68 -32.89
CA PRO A 11 -16.11 -16.42 -32.43
C PRO A 11 -15.89 -14.98 -31.92
N HIS A 12 -16.61 -13.99 -32.44
CA HIS A 12 -16.53 -12.60 -32.01
C HIS A 12 -17.05 -12.35 -30.58
N LEU A 13 -18.00 -13.15 -30.06
CA LEU A 13 -18.56 -12.97 -28.71
C LEU A 13 -17.53 -13.18 -27.59
N ILE A 14 -16.44 -13.89 -27.89
CA ILE A 14 -15.39 -14.24 -26.93
C ILE A 14 -14.46 -13.04 -26.68
N CYS A 15 -14.18 -12.25 -27.72
CA CYS A 15 -13.29 -11.08 -27.63
C CYS A 15 -13.98 -9.83 -27.06
N GLY A 16 -15.30 -9.84 -26.90
CA GLY A 16 -16.03 -8.69 -26.34
C GLY A 16 -15.90 -8.52 -24.82
N HIS A 17 -15.23 -9.43 -24.12
CA HIS A 17 -15.06 -9.42 -22.66
C HIS A 17 -13.70 -8.84 -22.27
N GLY A 18 -13.67 -8.09 -21.17
CA GLY A 18 -12.40 -7.66 -20.59
C GLY A 18 -11.71 -8.79 -19.83
N PHE A 19 -10.44 -8.57 -19.52
CA PHE A 19 -9.61 -9.49 -18.75
C PHE A 19 -8.99 -8.75 -17.58
N LYS A 20 -9.11 -9.31 -16.38
CA LYS A 20 -8.41 -8.85 -15.18
C LYS A 20 -7.00 -9.42 -15.17
N LEU A 21 -6.01 -8.56 -15.05
CA LEU A 21 -4.60 -8.96 -14.94
C LEU A 21 -4.31 -9.32 -13.48
N ASP A 22 -4.24 -10.62 -13.18
CA ASP A 22 -3.89 -11.14 -11.85
C ASP A 22 -2.40 -11.50 -11.78
N PHE A 23 -1.75 -11.16 -10.67
CA PHE A 23 -0.34 -11.45 -10.43
C PHE A 23 -0.07 -12.86 -9.90
N SER A 24 -1.11 -13.55 -9.44
CA SER A 24 -1.02 -14.89 -8.84
C SER A 24 -1.39 -15.98 -9.84
N ASP A 25 -2.47 -15.76 -10.60
CA ASP A 25 -3.07 -16.79 -11.46
C ASP A 25 -3.00 -16.47 -12.96
N GLY A 26 -2.46 -15.30 -13.34
CA GLY A 26 -2.43 -14.82 -14.72
C GLY A 26 -3.72 -14.10 -15.14
N PRO A 27 -3.89 -13.74 -16.43
CA PRO A 27 -5.05 -13.00 -16.89
C PRO A 27 -6.36 -13.82 -16.79
N ILE A 28 -7.37 -13.28 -16.12
CA ILE A 28 -8.66 -13.93 -15.90
C ILE A 28 -9.74 -13.21 -16.69
N ARG A 29 -10.54 -13.95 -17.46
CA ARG A 29 -11.66 -13.39 -18.23
C ARG A 29 -12.74 -12.84 -17.28
N SER A 30 -13.19 -11.62 -17.52
CA SER A 30 -14.37 -11.04 -16.84
C SER A 30 -15.66 -11.73 -17.29
N GLY A 31 -16.63 -11.81 -16.37
CA GLY A 31 -18.00 -12.24 -16.69
C GLY A 31 -18.85 -11.19 -17.41
N CYS A 32 -18.36 -9.95 -17.53
CA CYS A 32 -19.06 -8.84 -18.17
C CYS A 32 -18.49 -8.53 -19.56
N GLN A 33 -19.37 -8.27 -20.52
CA GLN A 33 -18.99 -7.93 -21.89
C GLN A 33 -18.72 -6.43 -22.04
N ALA A 34 -17.46 -6.02 -22.05
CA ALA A 34 -17.05 -4.61 -22.12
C ALA A 34 -17.32 -3.93 -23.47
N ILE A 35 -17.39 -4.68 -24.58
CA ILE A 35 -17.57 -4.14 -25.93
C ILE A 35 -18.94 -4.49 -26.49
N GLN A 36 -19.62 -3.51 -27.07
CA GLN A 36 -20.79 -3.74 -27.91
C GLN A 36 -20.35 -4.22 -29.30
N LEU A 37 -20.66 -5.49 -29.61
CA LEU A 37 -20.35 -6.07 -30.92
C LEU A 37 -21.50 -5.78 -31.90
N PRO A 38 -21.20 -5.49 -33.19
CA PRO A 38 -22.23 -5.35 -34.21
C PRO A 38 -23.05 -6.65 -34.35
N ARG A 39 -24.35 -6.52 -34.61
CA ARG A 39 -25.30 -7.66 -34.68
C ARG A 39 -25.08 -8.56 -35.91
N GLU A 40 -24.44 -8.05 -36.96
CA GLU A 40 -24.02 -8.79 -38.14
C GLU A 40 -22.55 -8.45 -38.40
N VAL A 41 -21.71 -9.48 -38.50
CA VAL A 41 -20.30 -9.38 -38.86
C VAL A 41 -20.15 -10.15 -40.17
N ASP A 42 -19.77 -9.47 -41.25
CA ASP A 42 -19.49 -10.12 -42.53
C ASP A 42 -18.04 -10.59 -42.55
N PHE A 43 -17.86 -11.90 -42.39
CA PHE A 43 -16.55 -12.57 -42.30
C PHE A 43 -15.66 -12.42 -43.55
N GLY A 44 -16.15 -11.78 -44.62
CA GLY A 44 -15.41 -11.55 -45.87
C GLY A 44 -14.88 -10.13 -46.09
N ASN A 45 -15.25 -9.14 -45.27
CA ASN A 45 -14.95 -7.73 -45.56
C ASN A 45 -13.79 -7.18 -44.69
N PRO A 46 -12.64 -6.83 -45.28
CA PRO A 46 -11.49 -6.29 -44.55
C PRO A 46 -11.67 -4.86 -43.99
N GLU A 47 -12.74 -4.16 -44.37
CA GLU A 47 -13.05 -2.80 -43.85
C GLU A 47 -13.95 -2.81 -42.60
N GLU A 48 -14.35 -3.97 -42.09
CA GLU A 48 -15.17 -4.05 -40.86
C GLU A 48 -14.34 -3.89 -39.57
N THR A 49 -15.04 -3.45 -38.51
CA THR A 49 -14.55 -3.32 -37.13
C THR A 49 -13.80 -4.57 -36.61
N ILE A 50 -14.16 -5.75 -37.13
CA ILE A 50 -13.66 -7.06 -36.69
C ILE A 50 -13.16 -7.82 -37.92
N TYR A 51 -11.85 -7.96 -38.04
CA TYR A 51 -11.26 -8.84 -39.05
C TYR A 51 -11.09 -10.24 -38.48
N VAL A 52 -11.78 -11.21 -39.07
CA VAL A 52 -11.72 -12.62 -38.67
C VAL A 52 -11.15 -13.44 -39.81
N LYS A 53 -9.98 -14.05 -39.59
CA LYS A 53 -9.35 -14.94 -40.57
C LYS A 53 -9.41 -16.38 -40.07
N GLN A 54 -9.97 -17.28 -40.87
CA GLN A 54 -9.90 -18.71 -40.59
C GLN A 54 -8.45 -19.18 -40.74
N ALA A 55 -7.97 -19.95 -39.76
CA ALA A 55 -6.67 -20.60 -39.81
C ALA A 55 -6.81 -22.02 -40.37
N ASP A 56 -5.72 -22.56 -40.91
CA ASP A 56 -5.70 -23.86 -41.60
C ASP A 56 -5.94 -25.06 -40.64
N GLY A 57 -6.06 -24.82 -39.33
CA GLY A 57 -6.28 -25.85 -38.32
C GLY A 57 -5.08 -26.76 -38.07
N GLU A 58 -3.91 -26.39 -38.59
CA GLU A 58 -2.67 -27.16 -38.42
C GLU A 58 -2.08 -26.98 -37.02
N LYS A 59 -1.40 -28.02 -36.51
CA LYS A 59 -0.78 -28.00 -35.18
C LYS A 59 0.42 -27.05 -35.18
N VAL A 60 0.45 -26.11 -34.23
CA VAL A 60 1.56 -25.18 -34.02
C VAL A 60 2.20 -25.45 -32.66
N PHE A 61 3.51 -25.63 -32.66
CA PHE A 61 4.30 -25.78 -31.43
C PHE A 61 4.97 -24.45 -31.09
N GLU A 62 4.95 -24.09 -29.81
CA GLU A 62 5.59 -22.88 -29.33
C GLU A 62 6.32 -23.11 -28.02
N ASP A 63 7.57 -22.63 -27.99
CA ASP A 63 8.44 -22.65 -26.83
C ASP A 63 8.78 -21.22 -26.43
N GLU A 64 8.44 -20.85 -25.21
CA GLU A 64 8.73 -19.54 -24.64
C GLU A 64 9.52 -19.68 -23.34
N TYR A 65 10.46 -18.76 -23.14
CA TYR A 65 11.34 -18.75 -21.96
C TYR A 65 11.17 -17.44 -21.21
N SER A 66 10.87 -17.56 -19.92
CA SER A 66 10.55 -16.43 -19.04
C SER A 66 11.59 -16.29 -17.93
N LYS A 67 11.87 -15.06 -17.55
CA LYS A 67 12.80 -14.73 -16.45
C LYS A 67 12.13 -14.70 -15.08
N THR A 68 10.81 -14.59 -15.06
CA THR A 68 10.01 -14.51 -13.84
C THR A 68 8.89 -15.54 -13.90
N ARG A 69 8.44 -16.00 -12.72
CA ARG A 69 7.25 -16.84 -12.61
C ARG A 69 6.01 -16.18 -13.19
N LEU A 70 5.87 -14.86 -13.01
CA LEU A 70 4.73 -14.08 -13.50
C LEU A 70 4.66 -14.11 -15.04
N ASP A 71 5.77 -13.82 -15.71
CA ASP A 71 5.81 -13.89 -17.18
C ASP A 71 5.52 -15.33 -17.65
N ALA A 72 6.00 -16.34 -16.91
CA ALA A 72 5.70 -17.73 -17.23
C ALA A 72 4.20 -18.05 -17.10
N LEU A 73 3.49 -17.50 -16.12
CA LEU A 73 2.03 -17.63 -15.95
C LEU A 73 1.25 -16.95 -17.09
N TYR A 74 1.71 -15.79 -17.55
CA TYR A 74 1.09 -15.06 -18.66
C TYR A 74 1.23 -15.86 -19.95
N THR A 75 2.46 -16.27 -20.27
CA THR A 75 2.74 -17.18 -21.38
C THR A 75 1.94 -18.48 -21.26
N HIS A 76 1.84 -19.08 -20.07
CA HIS A 76 1.05 -20.29 -19.86
C HIS A 76 -0.42 -20.10 -20.27
N SER A 77 -0.96 -18.91 -20.04
CA SER A 77 -2.36 -18.55 -20.34
C SER A 77 -2.58 -18.02 -21.76
N GLY A 78 -1.56 -18.02 -22.62
CA GLY A 78 -1.68 -17.48 -23.98
C GLY A 78 -1.33 -16.00 -24.12
N TRP A 79 -0.93 -15.32 -23.05
CA TRP A 79 -0.70 -13.86 -23.03
C TRP A 79 0.78 -13.50 -23.21
N PRO A 80 1.08 -12.30 -23.72
CA PRO A 80 2.46 -11.83 -23.79
C PRO A 80 2.99 -11.53 -22.38
N PRO A 81 4.32 -11.42 -22.19
CA PRO A 81 4.92 -11.06 -20.90
C PRO A 81 4.30 -9.79 -20.31
N SER A 82 4.29 -9.67 -18.98
CA SER A 82 3.59 -8.56 -18.33
C SER A 82 4.17 -7.20 -18.71
N SER A 83 5.46 -7.15 -19.08
CA SER A 83 6.13 -5.94 -19.58
C SER A 83 5.69 -5.48 -20.97
N SER A 84 5.03 -6.36 -21.74
CA SER A 84 4.58 -6.09 -23.10
C SER A 84 3.09 -5.73 -23.16
N ILE A 85 2.39 -5.83 -22.02
CA ILE A 85 1.00 -5.41 -21.88
C ILE A 85 1.02 -3.93 -21.46
N PRO A 86 0.11 -3.10 -22.00
CA PRO A 86 0.03 -1.69 -21.65
C PRO A 86 -0.15 -1.48 -20.14
N ASP A 87 0.56 -0.48 -19.61
CA ASP A 87 0.46 -0.11 -18.20
C ASP A 87 -0.97 0.33 -17.86
N LYS A 88 -1.48 -0.12 -16.70
CA LYS A 88 -2.77 0.35 -16.19
C LYS A 88 -2.63 1.80 -15.72
N PRO A 89 -3.53 2.71 -16.09
CA PRO A 89 -3.53 4.09 -15.60
C PRO A 89 -3.58 4.19 -14.06
N TRP A 90 -4.15 3.17 -13.41
CA TRP A 90 -4.33 3.08 -11.97
C TRP A 90 -3.30 2.23 -11.21
N CYS A 91 -2.36 1.58 -11.91
CA CYS A 91 -1.19 1.01 -11.23
C CYS A 91 -0.20 2.14 -10.94
N GLY A 92 -0.43 2.88 -9.85
CA GLY A 92 0.51 3.89 -9.38
C GLY A 92 1.82 3.23 -8.97
N SER A 93 2.88 3.36 -9.80
CA SER A 93 4.25 2.88 -9.56
C SER A 93 4.35 1.75 -8.51
N ASP A 94 3.61 0.66 -8.71
CA ASP A 94 3.78 -0.53 -7.89
C ASP A 94 5.25 -0.89 -8.04
N ALA A 95 5.95 -0.92 -6.91
CA ALA A 95 7.36 -1.25 -6.89
C ALA A 95 7.49 -2.61 -7.55
N LYS A 96 7.88 -2.63 -8.83
CA LYS A 96 8.14 -3.85 -9.60
C LYS A 96 8.89 -4.76 -8.64
N PRO A 97 8.32 -5.92 -8.25
CA PRO A 97 8.94 -6.77 -7.24
C PRO A 97 10.38 -6.95 -7.67
N ARG A 98 11.33 -6.52 -6.82
CA ARG A 98 12.76 -6.63 -7.14
C ARG A 98 13.05 -8.11 -7.28
N VAL A 99 13.15 -8.56 -8.53
CA VAL A 99 13.34 -9.96 -8.86
C VAL A 99 14.70 -10.39 -8.31
N ILE A 100 14.67 -11.14 -7.23
CA ILE A 100 15.76 -12.04 -6.82
C ILE A 100 15.23 -13.45 -7.10
N GLU A 101 15.11 -13.82 -8.36
CA GLU A 101 14.91 -15.20 -8.77
C GLU A 101 15.86 -15.48 -9.94
N SER A 102 16.76 -16.45 -9.76
CA SER A 102 17.76 -16.90 -10.73
C SER A 102 17.23 -17.99 -11.66
N ASP A 103 15.95 -18.34 -11.54
CA ASP A 103 15.37 -19.52 -12.16
C ASP A 103 14.87 -19.20 -13.56
N ARG A 104 15.23 -20.04 -14.53
CA ARG A 104 14.81 -19.91 -15.92
C ARG A 104 13.54 -20.73 -16.12
N TRP A 105 12.45 -20.06 -16.44
CA TRP A 105 11.16 -20.70 -16.70
C TRP A 105 11.04 -21.04 -18.18
N ALA A 106 10.41 -22.17 -18.48
CA ALA A 106 10.08 -22.59 -19.83
C ALA A 106 8.60 -22.97 -19.91
N THR A 107 7.92 -22.49 -20.94
CA THR A 107 6.56 -22.87 -21.29
C THR A 107 6.56 -23.45 -22.69
N ARG A 108 5.98 -24.65 -22.83
CA ARG A 108 5.77 -25.30 -24.12
C ARG A 108 4.29 -25.48 -24.37
N ARG A 109 3.85 -25.09 -25.57
CA ARG A 109 2.44 -25.13 -26.00
C ARG A 109 2.28 -25.91 -27.31
N ILE A 110 1.21 -26.68 -27.40
CA ILE A 110 0.65 -27.17 -28.66
C ILE A 110 -0.65 -26.46 -28.89
N MET A 111 -0.73 -25.68 -29.96
CA MET A 111 -1.89 -24.89 -30.33
C MET A 111 -2.49 -25.43 -31.62
N VAL A 112 -3.81 -25.41 -31.70
CA VAL A 112 -4.59 -25.72 -32.90
C VAL A 112 -5.41 -24.47 -33.19
N PRO A 113 -4.84 -23.50 -33.93
CA PRO A 113 -5.52 -22.25 -34.25
C PRO A 113 -6.66 -22.53 -35.23
N MET A 114 -7.84 -22.01 -34.93
CA MET A 114 -9.01 -22.09 -35.81
C MET A 114 -9.33 -20.73 -36.44
N TRP A 115 -9.14 -19.65 -35.66
CA TRP A 115 -9.43 -18.30 -36.11
C TRP A 115 -8.38 -17.33 -35.57
N SER A 116 -8.08 -16.29 -36.34
CA SER A 116 -7.37 -15.11 -35.89
C SER A 116 -8.32 -13.94 -35.92
N ILE A 117 -8.39 -13.19 -34.84
CA ILE A 117 -9.24 -12.01 -34.69
C ILE A 117 -8.34 -10.79 -34.51
N THR A 118 -8.62 -9.76 -35.30
CA THR A 118 -8.02 -8.44 -35.17
C THR A 118 -9.15 -7.42 -35.04
N LEU A 119 -9.15 -6.66 -33.95
CA LEU A 119 -10.07 -5.59 -33.65
C LEU A 119 -9.37 -4.24 -33.87
N GLN A 120 -10.02 -3.34 -34.61
CA GLN A 120 -9.54 -1.96 -34.71
C GLN A 120 -10.10 -1.13 -33.57
N VAL A 121 -9.21 -0.54 -32.76
CA VAL A 121 -9.57 0.16 -31.52
C VAL A 121 -10.53 1.31 -31.80
N GLU A 122 -10.31 2.04 -32.89
CA GLU A 122 -11.08 3.21 -33.32
C GLU A 122 -12.55 2.89 -33.62
N ASN A 123 -12.84 1.61 -33.90
CA ASN A 123 -14.17 1.13 -34.27
C ASN A 123 -14.85 0.37 -33.12
N LEU A 124 -14.21 0.24 -31.95
CA LEU A 124 -14.81 -0.40 -30.78
C LEU A 124 -15.77 0.58 -30.09
N SER A 125 -16.97 0.10 -29.80
CA SER A 125 -17.94 0.83 -28.97
C SER A 125 -18.05 0.15 -27.60
N PRO A 126 -17.97 0.89 -26.49
CA PRO A 126 -18.11 0.32 -25.17
C PRO A 126 -19.57 -0.12 -24.95
N ALA A 127 -19.77 -1.19 -24.20
CA ALA A 127 -21.11 -1.60 -23.80
C ALA A 127 -21.76 -0.50 -22.95
N GLU A 128 -23.02 -0.18 -23.20
CA GLU A 128 -23.72 0.91 -22.49
C GLU A 128 -23.71 0.71 -20.96
N ALA A 129 -23.84 -0.55 -20.50
CA ALA A 129 -23.76 -0.89 -19.09
C ALA A 129 -22.36 -0.65 -18.49
N PHE A 130 -21.28 -0.79 -19.28
CA PHE A 130 -19.93 -0.46 -18.84
C PHE A 130 -19.77 1.05 -18.67
N VAL A 131 -20.19 1.83 -19.67
CA VAL A 131 -20.12 3.30 -19.64
C VAL A 131 -20.87 3.84 -18.43
N ARG A 132 -22.12 3.41 -18.21
CA ARG A 132 -22.92 3.83 -17.06
C ARG A 132 -22.23 3.51 -15.73
N ALA A 133 -21.66 2.32 -15.59
CA ALA A 133 -20.97 1.93 -14.37
C ALA A 133 -19.74 2.82 -14.09
N VAL A 134 -18.99 3.20 -15.12
CA VAL A 134 -17.86 4.13 -15.02
C VAL A 134 -18.33 5.55 -14.67
N GLU A 135 -19.38 6.05 -15.32
CA GLU A 135 -19.97 7.37 -15.05
C GLU A 135 -20.53 7.46 -13.62
N ASP A 136 -21.25 6.42 -13.16
CA ASP A 136 -21.75 6.32 -11.79
C ASP A 136 -20.61 6.30 -10.76
N ALA A 137 -19.49 5.68 -11.10
CA ALA A 137 -18.28 5.70 -10.28
C ALA A 137 -17.65 7.10 -10.23
N LEU A 138 -17.53 7.79 -11.37
CA LEU A 138 -16.98 9.15 -11.43
C LEU A 138 -17.90 10.20 -10.78
N ALA A 139 -19.21 9.97 -10.75
CA ALA A 139 -20.18 10.84 -10.10
C ALA A 139 -20.08 10.86 -8.56
N ARG A 140 -19.25 10.00 -7.96
CA ARG A 140 -19.07 9.95 -6.49
C ARG A 140 -18.50 11.27 -5.95
N PRO A 141 -18.84 11.65 -4.70
CA PRO A 141 -18.63 13.02 -4.20
C PRO A 141 -17.17 13.38 -3.91
N ASN A 142 -16.26 12.42 -3.79
CA ASN A 142 -14.84 12.64 -3.52
C ASN A 142 -13.97 11.66 -4.31
N ASP A 143 -12.72 12.04 -4.55
CA ASP A 143 -11.77 11.29 -5.39
C ASP A 143 -11.60 9.83 -4.98
N VAL A 144 -11.63 9.52 -3.69
CA VAL A 144 -11.48 8.14 -3.17
C VAL A 144 -12.68 7.30 -3.50
N SER A 145 -13.86 7.85 -3.26
CA SER A 145 -15.11 7.14 -3.55
C SER A 145 -15.22 6.91 -5.05
N ARG A 146 -14.67 7.81 -5.87
CA ARG A 146 -14.54 7.64 -7.32
C ARG A 146 -13.57 6.51 -7.67
N ILE A 147 -12.36 6.54 -7.13
CA ILE A 147 -11.32 5.52 -7.35
C ILE A 147 -11.80 4.15 -6.89
N TRP A 148 -12.36 4.03 -5.69
CA TRP A 148 -12.83 2.75 -5.18
C TRP A 148 -13.98 2.18 -6.00
N ALA A 149 -14.93 3.04 -6.42
CA ALA A 149 -16.00 2.62 -7.32
C ALA A 149 -15.46 2.23 -8.70
N LEU A 150 -14.44 2.92 -9.22
CA LEU A 150 -13.76 2.53 -10.46
C LEU A 150 -13.01 1.20 -10.32
N ASP A 151 -12.35 0.95 -9.20
CA ASP A 151 -11.67 -0.32 -8.94
C ASP A 151 -12.68 -1.48 -8.87
N GLU A 152 -13.86 -1.27 -8.29
CA GLU A 152 -14.96 -2.25 -8.32
C GLU A 152 -15.48 -2.51 -9.75
N VAL A 153 -15.57 -1.46 -10.57
CA VAL A 153 -15.93 -1.56 -11.98
C VAL A 153 -14.85 -2.38 -12.72
N PHE A 154 -13.57 -2.03 -12.63
CA PHE A 154 -12.51 -2.77 -13.32
C PHE A 154 -12.32 -4.19 -12.78
N ALA A 155 -12.58 -4.44 -11.50
CA ALA A 155 -12.62 -5.79 -10.95
C ALA A 155 -13.73 -6.64 -11.59
N SER A 156 -14.86 -6.02 -11.94
CA SER A 156 -16.02 -6.70 -12.53
C SER A 156 -15.90 -6.84 -14.04
N TRP A 157 -15.36 -5.83 -14.73
CA TRP A 157 -15.34 -5.74 -16.20
C TRP A 157 -13.99 -6.11 -16.82
N GLY A 158 -12.91 -6.13 -16.05
CA GLY A 158 -11.53 -6.39 -16.48
C GLY A 158 -10.69 -5.11 -16.56
N ASP A 159 -9.38 -5.29 -16.74
CA ASP A 159 -8.39 -4.21 -16.88
C ASP A 159 -8.04 -3.93 -18.35
N VAL A 160 -8.07 -4.98 -19.18
CA VAL A 160 -7.63 -4.92 -20.59
C VAL A 160 -8.59 -5.65 -21.52
N ILE A 161 -8.51 -5.33 -22.79
CA ILE A 161 -9.25 -5.99 -23.87
C ILE A 161 -8.25 -6.57 -24.88
N PRO A 162 -8.35 -7.86 -25.24
CA PRO A 162 -7.54 -8.42 -26.32
C PRO A 162 -8.03 -7.89 -27.67
N VAL A 163 -7.15 -7.21 -28.41
CA VAL A 163 -7.46 -6.65 -29.74
C VAL A 163 -6.87 -7.48 -30.87
N VAL A 164 -5.82 -8.26 -30.60
CA VAL A 164 -5.32 -9.27 -31.54
C VAL A 164 -5.18 -10.59 -30.80
N ALA A 165 -5.97 -11.57 -31.21
CA ALA A 165 -6.07 -12.85 -30.54
C ALA A 165 -6.26 -14.01 -31.51
N THR A 166 -5.76 -15.18 -31.14
CA THR A 166 -6.02 -16.44 -31.83
C THR A 166 -7.02 -17.25 -31.01
N LEU A 167 -8.07 -17.71 -31.68
CA LEU A 167 -9.04 -18.64 -31.12
C LEU A 167 -8.73 -20.06 -31.59
N GLY A 168 -8.87 -21.02 -30.70
CA GLY A 168 -8.55 -22.41 -31.02
C GLY A 168 -8.65 -23.33 -29.82
N SER A 169 -7.75 -24.31 -29.79
CA SER A 169 -7.50 -25.13 -28.61
C SER A 169 -6.01 -25.23 -28.33
N VAL A 170 -5.63 -25.31 -27.06
CA VAL A 170 -4.21 -25.35 -26.65
C VAL A 170 -4.00 -26.33 -25.51
N ILE A 171 -2.83 -26.97 -25.52
CA ILE A 171 -2.28 -27.72 -24.38
C ILE A 171 -0.97 -27.03 -24.00
N ALA A 172 -0.83 -26.62 -22.75
CA ALA A 172 0.35 -25.93 -22.24
C ALA A 172 0.93 -26.62 -21.00
N ALA A 173 2.26 -26.66 -20.92
CA ALA A 173 3.00 -27.04 -19.72
C ALA A 173 4.13 -26.05 -19.44
N THR A 174 4.31 -25.74 -18.15
CA THR A 174 5.28 -24.75 -17.68
C THR A 174 6.04 -25.26 -16.46
N GLY A 175 7.34 -25.01 -16.44
CA GLY A 175 8.18 -25.32 -15.28
C GLY A 175 9.57 -24.71 -15.37
N VAL A 176 10.46 -25.15 -14.48
CA VAL A 176 11.80 -24.58 -14.33
C VAL A 176 12.83 -25.49 -14.99
N ILE A 177 13.66 -24.91 -15.84
CA ILE A 177 14.76 -25.60 -16.52
C ILE A 177 16.11 -25.22 -15.92
N PRO A 178 17.09 -26.13 -15.90
CA PRO A 178 18.45 -25.80 -15.50
C PRO A 178 19.04 -24.66 -16.35
N PRO A 179 19.90 -23.81 -15.76
CA PRO A 179 20.62 -22.78 -16.50
C PRO A 179 21.32 -23.38 -17.73
N HIS A 180 21.26 -22.69 -18.87
CA HIS A 180 21.87 -23.10 -20.15
C HIS A 180 21.28 -24.34 -20.85
N THR A 181 20.18 -24.90 -20.36
CA THR A 181 19.43 -25.95 -21.08
C THR A 181 18.32 -25.33 -21.93
N ASN A 182 18.10 -25.83 -23.15
CA ASN A 182 16.94 -25.48 -23.98
C ASN A 182 16.12 -26.73 -24.25
N LEU A 183 14.81 -26.57 -24.43
CA LEU A 183 13.97 -27.65 -24.90
C LEU A 183 14.38 -28.00 -26.34
N LYS A 184 14.50 -29.30 -26.63
CA LYS A 184 14.81 -29.77 -27.99
C LYS A 184 13.62 -29.51 -28.92
N PRO A 185 13.85 -29.09 -30.18
CA PRO A 185 12.79 -28.97 -31.18
C PRO A 185 12.06 -30.30 -31.36
N ILE A 186 10.73 -30.24 -31.45
CA ILE A 186 9.86 -31.42 -31.55
C ILE A 186 10.01 -32.14 -32.90
N SER A 187 10.47 -31.43 -33.94
CA SER A 187 10.71 -31.95 -35.29
C SER A 187 11.82 -33.00 -35.41
N LEU A 188 12.49 -33.37 -34.32
CA LEU A 188 13.64 -34.30 -34.30
C LEU A 188 13.34 -35.66 -33.64
N LEU A 189 12.10 -35.93 -33.19
CA LEU A 189 11.74 -37.13 -32.45
C LEU A 189 10.48 -37.82 -33.06
N PRO A 190 10.39 -39.16 -33.04
CA PRO A 190 9.22 -39.89 -33.51
C PRO A 190 7.95 -39.47 -32.74
N GLU A 191 6.81 -39.40 -33.41
CA GLU A 191 5.53 -39.19 -32.73
C GLU A 191 5.30 -40.27 -31.67
N PRO A 192 4.82 -39.89 -30.48
CA PRO A 192 4.53 -40.85 -29.41
C PRO A 192 3.48 -41.86 -29.89
N ASN A 193 3.73 -43.15 -29.62
CA ASN A 193 2.89 -44.24 -30.10
C ASN A 193 1.46 -44.16 -29.51
N ASP A 194 0.44 -43.97 -30.34
CA ASP A 194 -0.96 -43.72 -29.97
C ASP A 194 -1.63 -44.85 -29.15
N GLN A 195 -1.00 -46.03 -29.07
CA GLN A 195 -1.56 -47.21 -28.39
C GLN A 195 -1.28 -47.27 -26.88
N VAL A 196 -0.57 -46.31 -26.29
CA VAL A 196 -0.34 -46.30 -24.85
C VAL A 196 -1.59 -45.75 -24.15
N THR A 197 -2.31 -46.61 -23.41
CA THR A 197 -3.37 -46.15 -22.50
C THR A 197 -2.75 -45.43 -21.31
N PHE A 198 -2.69 -44.10 -21.36
CA PHE A 198 -2.22 -43.28 -20.25
C PHE A 198 -3.25 -43.30 -19.11
N ARG A 199 -2.80 -43.62 -17.89
CA ARG A 199 -3.66 -43.55 -16.68
C ARG A 199 -3.69 -42.15 -16.04
N ASP A 200 -2.76 -41.27 -16.41
CA ASP A 200 -2.61 -39.92 -15.87
C ASP A 200 -2.49 -38.89 -17.00
N LEU A 201 -3.28 -37.82 -16.91
CA LEU A 201 -3.27 -36.69 -17.86
C LEU A 201 -1.91 -35.99 -17.90
N ASN A 202 -1.22 -35.95 -16.76
CA ASN A 202 0.11 -35.36 -16.69
C ASN A 202 1.11 -36.10 -17.58
N SER A 203 1.21 -37.42 -17.43
CA SER A 203 2.13 -38.25 -18.22
C SER A 203 1.79 -38.23 -19.70
N PHE A 204 0.49 -38.15 -20.03
CA PHE A 204 0.04 -37.97 -21.42
C PHE A 204 0.52 -36.63 -21.99
N ILE A 205 0.26 -35.52 -21.30
CA ILE A 205 0.68 -34.18 -21.74
C ILE A 205 2.20 -34.09 -21.82
N ASP A 206 2.92 -34.71 -20.89
CA ASP A 206 4.38 -34.77 -20.91
C ASP A 206 4.93 -35.50 -22.13
N ALA A 207 4.30 -36.61 -22.51
CA ALA A 207 4.66 -37.36 -23.69
C ALA A 207 4.37 -36.55 -24.97
N GLN A 208 3.20 -35.91 -25.05
CA GLN A 208 2.79 -35.12 -26.21
C GLN A 208 3.64 -33.85 -26.39
N LEU A 209 3.93 -33.13 -25.30
CA LEU A 209 4.83 -31.96 -25.33
C LEU A 209 6.31 -32.38 -25.35
N GLN A 210 6.61 -33.67 -25.18
CA GLN A 210 7.96 -34.22 -25.05
C GLN A 210 8.77 -33.53 -23.95
N VAL A 211 8.17 -33.31 -22.77
CA VAL A 211 8.78 -32.59 -21.63
C VAL A 211 9.13 -33.50 -20.46
N GLU A 212 8.84 -34.80 -20.54
CA GLU A 212 9.13 -35.78 -19.50
C GLU A 212 10.61 -35.75 -19.08
N GLY A 213 10.86 -35.51 -17.79
CA GLY A 213 12.21 -35.42 -17.21
C GLY A 213 13.06 -34.22 -17.67
N LYS A 214 12.49 -33.27 -18.42
CA LYS A 214 13.22 -32.11 -18.98
C LYS A 214 13.10 -30.82 -18.17
N PHE A 215 12.09 -30.69 -17.33
CA PHE A 215 11.96 -29.58 -16.38
C PHE A 215 11.19 -30.00 -15.13
N GLU A 216 11.46 -29.34 -14.00
CA GLU A 216 10.66 -29.50 -12.79
C GLU A 216 9.35 -28.75 -12.99
N ARG A 217 8.23 -29.49 -13.04
CA ARG A 217 6.92 -28.90 -13.26
C ARG A 217 6.49 -28.11 -12.04
N VAL A 218 6.14 -26.84 -12.25
CA VAL A 218 5.67 -25.96 -11.18
C VAL A 218 4.20 -25.54 -11.38
N LEU A 219 3.74 -25.40 -12.63
CA LEU A 219 2.33 -25.08 -12.92
C LEU A 219 1.58 -26.34 -13.38
N LYS A 220 0.28 -26.40 -13.06
CA LYS A 220 -0.62 -27.45 -13.57
C LYS A 220 -0.74 -27.32 -15.09
N TYR A 221 -1.00 -28.42 -15.78
CA TYR A 221 -1.30 -28.37 -17.21
C TYR A 221 -2.58 -27.58 -17.46
N HIS A 222 -2.63 -26.90 -18.60
CA HIS A 222 -3.79 -26.15 -19.03
C HIS A 222 -4.21 -26.64 -20.41
N VAL A 223 -5.49 -27.03 -20.50
CA VAL A 223 -6.15 -27.40 -21.74
C VAL A 223 -7.30 -26.41 -21.93
N THR A 224 -7.21 -25.57 -22.96
CA THR A 224 -8.18 -24.51 -23.28
C THR A 224 -8.81 -24.83 -24.62
N GLY A 225 -10.13 -24.66 -24.75
CA GLY A 225 -10.87 -25.04 -25.96
C GLY A 225 -10.98 -26.56 -26.23
N GLY A 226 -11.91 -26.92 -27.12
CA GLY A 226 -12.23 -28.32 -27.43
C GLY A 226 -12.87 -29.06 -26.25
N ARG A 227 -12.88 -30.39 -26.31
CA ARG A 227 -13.42 -31.26 -25.24
C ARG A 227 -12.31 -32.03 -24.52
N PRO A 228 -11.84 -31.57 -23.34
CA PRO A 228 -10.78 -32.24 -22.58
C PRO A 228 -11.11 -33.69 -22.22
N ASP A 229 -12.40 -34.03 -22.09
CA ASP A 229 -12.85 -35.40 -21.85
C ASP A 229 -12.59 -36.33 -23.04
N ILE A 230 -12.61 -35.81 -24.27
CA ILE A 230 -12.28 -36.58 -25.48
C ILE A 230 -10.77 -36.85 -25.52
N LEU A 231 -9.95 -35.85 -25.18
CA LEU A 231 -8.49 -36.00 -25.08
C LEU A 231 -8.12 -37.14 -24.13
N LEU A 232 -8.77 -37.18 -22.97
CA LEU A 232 -8.55 -38.20 -21.94
C LEU A 232 -9.04 -39.60 -22.33
N ARG A 233 -10.20 -39.69 -22.97
CA ARG A 233 -10.87 -40.99 -23.23
C ARG A 233 -10.48 -41.62 -24.56
N LYS A 234 -10.21 -40.80 -25.57
CA LYS A 234 -10.03 -41.24 -26.96
C LYS A 234 -8.68 -40.85 -27.56
N GLY A 235 -7.85 -40.10 -26.82
CA GLY A 235 -6.50 -39.73 -27.23
C GLY A 235 -6.43 -38.43 -28.04
N PHE A 236 -5.21 -38.10 -28.47
CA PHE A 236 -4.87 -36.82 -29.08
C PHE A 236 -5.53 -36.61 -30.45
N GLU A 237 -5.43 -37.60 -31.35
CA GLU A 237 -6.02 -37.50 -32.70
C GLU A 237 -7.55 -37.37 -32.66
N ALA A 238 -8.21 -38.10 -31.77
CA ALA A 238 -9.66 -37.96 -31.58
C ALA A 238 -10.05 -36.57 -31.03
N TRP A 239 -9.20 -35.95 -30.20
CA TRP A 239 -9.40 -34.58 -29.74
C TRP A 239 -9.19 -33.57 -30.86
N LEU A 240 -8.19 -33.77 -31.73
CA LEU A 240 -7.96 -32.94 -32.91
C LEU A 240 -9.09 -32.99 -33.93
N ASP A 241 -9.58 -34.19 -34.23
CA ASP A 241 -10.76 -34.38 -35.08
C ASP A 241 -12.02 -33.77 -34.44
N ASN A 242 -12.11 -33.81 -33.11
CA ASN A 242 -13.17 -33.12 -32.40
C ASN A 242 -13.05 -31.60 -32.58
N ILE A 243 -11.88 -31.00 -32.41
CA ILE A 243 -11.69 -29.55 -32.59
C ILE A 243 -12.18 -29.10 -33.98
N LYS A 244 -11.86 -29.86 -35.03
CA LYS A 244 -12.33 -29.57 -36.40
C LYS A 244 -13.85 -29.61 -36.56
N THR A 245 -14.55 -30.37 -35.69
CA THR A 245 -15.99 -30.61 -35.79
C THR A 245 -16.82 -29.84 -34.76
N THR A 246 -16.23 -29.38 -33.66
CA THR A 246 -16.89 -28.57 -32.63
C THR A 246 -16.59 -27.08 -32.78
N GLN A 247 -17.62 -26.24 -32.69
CA GLN A 247 -17.49 -24.78 -32.66
C GLN A 247 -17.05 -24.21 -31.30
N VAL A 248 -16.55 -25.05 -30.38
CA VAL A 248 -16.13 -24.63 -29.04
C VAL A 248 -14.68 -24.12 -29.11
N CYS A 249 -14.54 -22.87 -29.57
CA CYS A 249 -13.26 -22.17 -29.62
C CYS A 249 -13.08 -21.32 -28.35
N GLU A 250 -11.86 -21.18 -27.85
CA GLU A 250 -11.52 -20.20 -26.81
C GLU A 250 -10.29 -19.39 -27.23
N ILE A 251 -10.02 -18.27 -26.55
CA ILE A 251 -8.80 -17.50 -26.76
C ILE A 251 -7.62 -18.34 -26.26
N ILE A 252 -6.73 -18.72 -27.17
CA ILE A 252 -5.55 -19.53 -26.88
C ILE A 252 -4.25 -18.74 -26.96
N LYS A 253 -4.29 -17.57 -27.62
CA LYS A 253 -3.17 -16.65 -27.71
C LYS A 253 -3.66 -15.21 -27.84
N VAL A 254 -3.05 -14.30 -27.11
CA VAL A 254 -3.20 -12.85 -27.25
C VAL A 254 -1.85 -12.30 -27.65
N THR A 255 -1.80 -11.51 -28.72
CA THR A 255 -0.57 -10.84 -29.16
C THR A 255 -0.61 -9.36 -28.84
N GLN A 256 -1.79 -8.77 -28.78
CA GLN A 256 -1.98 -7.36 -28.45
C GLN A 256 -3.25 -7.17 -27.62
N ALA A 257 -3.13 -6.34 -26.59
CA ALA A 257 -4.24 -5.90 -25.75
C ALA A 257 -4.15 -4.39 -25.53
N ILE A 258 -5.28 -3.76 -25.22
CA ILE A 258 -5.37 -2.35 -24.85
C ILE A 258 -5.99 -2.21 -23.44
N PRO A 259 -5.71 -1.14 -22.70
CA PRO A 259 -6.46 -0.81 -21.49
C PRO A 259 -7.96 -0.73 -21.77
N ILE A 260 -8.79 -1.26 -20.87
CA ILE A 260 -10.25 -1.23 -21.02
C ILE A 260 -10.81 0.21 -21.08
N ILE A 261 -10.06 1.21 -20.60
CA ILE A 261 -10.50 2.60 -20.69
C ILE A 261 -10.32 3.21 -22.08
N ASP A 262 -9.49 2.61 -22.95
CA ASP A 262 -9.19 3.19 -24.27
C ASP A 262 -10.41 3.12 -25.21
N ILE A 263 -11.41 2.29 -24.89
CA ILE A 263 -12.70 2.23 -25.58
C ILE A 263 -13.73 3.25 -25.08
N LEU A 264 -13.43 4.03 -24.03
CA LEU A 264 -14.33 5.05 -23.49
C LEU A 264 -14.17 6.38 -24.23
N ASP A 265 -15.13 7.30 -24.08
CA ASP A 265 -14.99 8.66 -24.62
C ASP A 265 -13.75 9.36 -24.05
N HIS A 266 -13.10 10.19 -24.87
CA HIS A 266 -11.89 10.91 -24.48
C HIS A 266 -12.07 11.75 -23.20
N THR A 267 -13.26 12.31 -22.96
CA THR A 267 -13.55 13.09 -21.74
C THR A 267 -13.47 12.22 -20.50
N ILE A 268 -14.12 11.06 -20.52
CA ILE A 268 -14.10 10.07 -19.43
C ILE A 268 -12.68 9.56 -19.22
N GLN A 269 -11.97 9.25 -20.30
CA GLN A 269 -10.56 8.82 -20.23
C GLN A 269 -9.70 9.87 -19.52
N GLN A 270 -9.84 11.15 -19.87
CA GLN A 270 -9.07 12.23 -19.25
C GLN A 270 -9.44 12.43 -17.78
N GLU A 271 -10.71 12.28 -17.41
CA GLU A 271 -11.13 12.37 -16.02
C GLU A 271 -10.53 11.22 -15.18
N ILE A 272 -10.58 9.99 -15.67
CA ILE A 272 -9.94 8.83 -15.05
C ILE A 272 -8.42 9.06 -14.96
N LYS A 273 -7.77 9.42 -16.07
CA LYS A 273 -6.31 9.69 -16.10
C LYS A 273 -5.94 10.81 -15.13
N LYS A 274 -6.71 11.89 -15.04
CA LYS A 274 -6.46 12.99 -14.09
C LYS A 274 -6.65 12.55 -12.64
N LEU A 275 -7.70 11.78 -12.37
CA LEU A 275 -7.99 11.23 -11.06
C LEU A 275 -6.84 10.34 -10.58
N TYR A 276 -6.34 9.45 -11.44
CA TYR A 276 -5.22 8.59 -11.11
C TYR A 276 -3.83 9.26 -11.22
N ALA A 277 -3.64 10.26 -12.08
CA ALA A 277 -2.38 11.02 -12.17
C ALA A 277 -2.18 11.96 -10.97
N ASN A 278 -3.27 12.41 -10.34
CA ASN A 278 -3.24 13.15 -9.09
C ASN A 278 -3.05 12.25 -7.85
N HIS A 279 -2.81 10.94 -8.02
CA HIS A 279 -2.47 10.02 -6.92
C HIS A 279 -1.07 10.26 -6.33
N ASN A 280 -0.93 11.38 -5.63
CA ASN A 280 -0.27 11.36 -4.32
C ASN A 280 -1.36 11.17 -3.24
N ILE A 281 -2.30 10.23 -3.46
CA ILE A 281 -3.21 9.85 -2.37
C ILE A 281 -2.39 9.30 -1.23
N LEU A 282 -1.29 8.63 -1.49
CA LEU A 282 -0.40 8.16 -0.44
C LEU A 282 0.90 8.94 -0.41
N PHE A 283 1.37 9.22 0.79
CA PHE A 283 2.73 9.69 1.03
C PHE A 283 3.30 9.04 2.28
N ARG A 284 4.62 8.89 2.32
CA ARG A 284 5.31 8.21 3.43
C ARG A 284 6.01 9.23 4.32
N SER A 285 5.99 8.98 5.63
CA SER A 285 6.81 9.72 6.60
C SER A 285 8.30 9.40 6.39
N PRO A 286 9.21 10.16 7.01
CA PRO A 286 10.56 9.67 7.26
C PRO A 286 10.55 8.34 8.00
N THR A 287 11.59 7.55 7.78
CA THR A 287 11.78 6.27 8.46
C THR A 287 12.47 6.48 9.81
N VAL A 288 12.01 5.79 10.84
CA VAL A 288 12.57 5.83 12.21
C VAL A 288 13.03 4.43 12.63
N GLY A 289 14.20 4.34 13.24
CA GLY A 289 14.79 3.08 13.73
C GLY A 289 16.10 2.72 13.01
N VAL A 290 16.62 1.53 13.32
CA VAL A 290 18.02 1.17 13.04
C VAL A 290 18.22 0.09 11.97
N SER A 291 17.14 -0.47 11.44
CA SER A 291 17.24 -1.49 10.39
C SER A 291 17.64 -0.88 9.04
N SER A 292 18.47 -1.58 8.27
CA SER A 292 18.84 -1.18 6.90
C SER A 292 17.93 -1.78 5.82
N LYS A 293 16.98 -2.65 6.21
CA LYS A 293 16.10 -3.36 5.27
C LYS A 293 14.66 -3.38 5.77
N PHE A 294 13.76 -2.89 4.93
CA PHE A 294 12.33 -3.10 5.08
C PHE A 294 12.02 -4.57 4.87
N LYS A 295 11.29 -5.16 5.81
CA LYS A 295 10.83 -6.56 5.79
C LYS A 295 9.32 -6.68 5.66
N PHE A 296 8.59 -5.58 5.87
CA PHE A 296 7.15 -5.55 5.68
C PHE A 296 6.68 -4.21 5.16
N ASP A 297 5.55 -4.28 4.45
CA ASP A 297 4.76 -3.14 4.03
C ASP A 297 3.28 -3.54 4.16
N SER A 298 2.49 -2.76 4.88
CA SER A 298 1.05 -3.01 5.06
C SER A 298 0.18 -2.15 4.15
N THR A 299 0.79 -1.44 3.19
CA THR A 299 0.05 -0.67 2.19
C THR A 299 -0.57 -1.56 1.12
N VAL A 300 -1.01 -2.78 1.45
CA VAL A 300 -1.77 -3.64 0.52
C VAL A 300 -3.27 -3.29 0.58
N ASN A 301 -3.71 -2.63 1.66
CA ASN A 301 -5.11 -2.29 1.92
C ASN A 301 -5.33 -0.77 2.02
N GLU A 302 -4.62 0.01 1.19
CA GLU A 302 -4.35 1.45 1.35
C GLU A 302 -5.60 2.34 1.49
N PHE A 303 -6.72 1.90 0.91
CA PHE A 303 -7.99 2.64 0.91
C PHE A 303 -8.99 2.17 1.95
N SER A 304 -8.75 1.03 2.61
CA SER A 304 -9.60 0.57 3.70
C SER A 304 -9.23 1.30 4.99
N PRO A 305 -10.19 1.87 5.74
CA PRO A 305 -9.87 2.54 6.98
C PRO A 305 -9.38 1.51 8.01
N ILE A 306 -8.34 1.87 8.75
CA ILE A 306 -7.86 1.07 9.87
C ILE A 306 -8.95 1.08 10.95
N GLN A 307 -9.35 -0.11 11.41
CA GLN A 307 -10.31 -0.30 12.48
C GLN A 307 -9.61 -0.53 13.82
N ARG A 308 -8.49 -1.25 13.81
CA ARG A 308 -7.73 -1.58 15.03
C ARG A 308 -6.25 -1.75 14.73
N ILE A 309 -5.40 -1.35 15.67
CA ILE A 309 -4.00 -1.77 15.72
C ILE A 309 -3.79 -2.60 16.98
N GLU A 310 -3.23 -3.80 16.82
CA GLU A 310 -2.74 -4.63 17.93
C GLU A 310 -1.23 -4.52 18.05
N ILE A 311 -0.77 -4.26 19.27
CA ILE A 311 0.63 -3.95 19.58
C ILE A 311 1.10 -4.95 20.63
N SER A 312 1.94 -5.89 20.23
CA SER A 312 2.56 -6.84 21.15
C SER A 312 3.83 -6.22 21.74
N VAL A 313 3.93 -6.18 23.06
CA VAL A 313 5.02 -5.51 23.78
C VAL A 313 5.75 -6.44 24.74
N SER A 314 7.03 -6.16 24.97
CA SER A 314 7.80 -6.65 26.12
C SER A 314 8.19 -5.49 27.04
N ASN A 315 8.91 -5.78 28.12
CA ASN A 315 9.47 -4.75 29.01
C ASN A 315 10.52 -3.84 28.34
N ALA A 316 11.00 -4.18 27.14
CA ALA A 316 12.10 -3.48 26.47
C ALA A 316 11.71 -2.89 25.11
N CYS A 317 10.78 -3.52 24.38
CA CYS A 317 10.46 -3.08 23.03
C CYS A 317 9.09 -3.54 22.50
N ILE A 318 8.71 -2.98 21.36
CA ILE A 318 7.60 -3.47 20.55
C ILE A 318 8.04 -4.76 19.84
N LYS A 319 7.35 -5.86 20.12
CA LYS A 319 7.63 -7.20 19.57
C LYS A 319 6.96 -7.44 18.23
N SER A 320 5.71 -7.04 18.10
CA SER A 320 4.98 -7.17 16.83
C SER A 320 3.85 -6.17 16.70
N LEU A 321 3.42 -5.94 15.45
CA LEU A 321 2.29 -5.07 15.08
C LEU A 321 1.35 -5.81 14.14
N SER A 322 0.05 -5.70 14.38
CA SER A 322 -0.99 -6.16 13.46
C SER A 322 -1.99 -5.03 13.22
N ILE A 323 -2.39 -4.84 11.96
CA ILE A 323 -3.35 -3.80 11.56
C ILE A 323 -4.59 -4.49 11.01
N TYR A 324 -5.74 -4.17 11.57
CA TYR A 324 -7.04 -4.68 11.16
C TYR A 324 -7.80 -3.58 10.44
N TYR A 325 -8.30 -3.91 9.26
CA TYR A 325 -9.00 -2.98 8.38
C TYR A 325 -10.51 -3.22 8.43
N ALA A 326 -11.30 -2.18 8.17
CA ALA A 326 -12.76 -2.25 8.25
C ALA A 326 -13.39 -3.23 7.25
N ASN A 327 -12.69 -3.58 6.17
CA ASN A 327 -13.08 -4.60 5.20
C ASN A 327 -12.81 -6.04 5.67
N GLY A 328 -12.40 -6.24 6.93
CA GLY A 328 -12.10 -7.54 7.52
C GLY A 328 -10.70 -8.08 7.22
N GLN A 329 -9.91 -7.40 6.39
CA GLN A 329 -8.53 -7.79 6.11
C GLN A 329 -7.61 -7.46 7.29
N THR A 330 -6.54 -8.25 7.43
CA THR A 330 -5.53 -8.07 8.48
C THR A 330 -4.14 -8.06 7.83
N ALA A 331 -3.32 -7.09 8.23
CA ALA A 331 -1.93 -6.98 7.86
C ALA A 331 -1.05 -7.30 9.08
N GLY A 332 -0.11 -8.24 8.92
CA GLY A 332 0.72 -8.75 10.01
C GLY A 332 0.24 -10.11 10.56
N PRO A 333 0.73 -10.54 11.75
CA PRO A 333 1.62 -9.80 12.64
C PRO A 333 3.02 -9.62 12.05
N TYR A 334 3.51 -8.39 12.03
CA TYR A 334 4.88 -8.06 11.67
C TYR A 334 5.76 -8.13 12.90
N GLY A 335 6.89 -8.84 12.87
CA GLY A 335 7.74 -9.09 14.04
C GLY A 335 7.59 -10.49 14.61
N ARG A 336 7.92 -10.67 15.91
CA ARG A 336 7.89 -11.98 16.59
C ARG A 336 7.02 -11.92 17.86
N PRO A 337 5.73 -12.30 17.79
CA PRO A 337 4.82 -12.21 18.93
C PRO A 337 5.12 -13.24 20.05
N GLY A 338 5.84 -14.33 19.76
CA GLY A 338 6.06 -15.45 20.70
C GLY A 338 6.80 -15.09 22.01
N HIS A 339 7.40 -13.91 22.10
CA HIS A 339 8.05 -13.38 23.32
C HIS A 339 7.38 -12.11 23.84
N ALA A 340 6.13 -11.84 23.44
CA ALA A 340 5.36 -10.73 23.95
C ALA A 340 4.84 -11.04 25.36
N MET A 341 4.95 -10.06 26.26
CA MET A 341 4.38 -10.16 27.61
C MET A 341 2.93 -9.73 27.65
N ARG A 342 2.56 -8.82 26.76
CA ARG A 342 1.22 -8.23 26.69
C ARG A 342 0.89 -7.85 25.25
N VAL A 343 -0.38 -7.96 24.90
CA VAL A 343 -0.92 -7.44 23.64
C VAL A 343 -1.86 -6.29 23.99
N GLU A 344 -1.59 -5.13 23.42
CA GLU A 344 -2.37 -3.91 23.58
C GLU A 344 -3.22 -3.67 22.34
N ARG A 345 -4.42 -3.12 22.54
CA ARG A 345 -5.38 -2.86 21.47
C ARG A 345 -5.70 -1.39 21.40
N PHE A 346 -5.66 -0.85 20.18
CA PHE A 346 -6.09 0.50 19.89
C PHE A 346 -7.19 0.46 18.84
N ASP A 347 -8.43 0.62 19.29
CA ASP A 347 -9.63 0.60 18.45
C ASP A 347 -9.97 2.02 17.94
N LEU A 348 -10.43 2.08 16.68
CA LEU A 348 -10.94 3.26 16.01
C LEU A 348 -12.44 3.09 15.76
N ALA A 349 -13.24 4.06 16.25
CA ALA A 349 -14.66 4.13 15.94
C ALA A 349 -14.89 4.63 14.50
N LEU A 350 -16.13 4.54 14.02
CA LEU A 350 -16.49 5.04 12.69
C LEU A 350 -16.16 6.54 12.56
N GLY A 351 -15.34 6.89 11.56
CA GLY A 351 -14.88 8.26 11.32
C GLY A 351 -13.64 8.68 12.14
N GLU A 352 -13.16 7.84 13.05
CA GLU A 352 -11.87 8.03 13.69
C GLU A 352 -10.74 7.47 12.85
N PHE A 353 -9.62 8.19 12.82
CA PHE A 353 -8.39 7.72 12.19
C PHE A 353 -7.17 8.29 12.89
N ILE A 354 -6.02 7.65 12.69
CA ILE A 354 -4.74 8.08 13.28
C ILE A 354 -4.15 9.19 12.42
N THR A 355 -3.75 10.30 13.04
CA THR A 355 -3.09 11.44 12.36
C THR A 355 -1.59 11.50 12.64
N ASP A 356 -1.16 11.00 13.80
CA ASP A 356 0.21 11.10 14.26
C ASP A 356 0.62 9.86 15.05
N ILE A 357 1.90 9.52 14.96
CA ILE A 357 2.52 8.44 15.73
C ILE A 357 3.78 8.97 16.37
N PHE A 358 3.84 8.94 17.69
CA PHE A 358 5.09 9.13 18.39
C PHE A 358 5.83 7.80 18.51
N ILE A 359 7.13 7.84 18.28
CA ILE A 359 8.03 6.70 18.32
C ILE A 359 9.19 7.03 19.24
N TRP A 360 9.48 6.11 20.17
CA TRP A 360 10.61 6.20 21.09
C TRP A 360 11.55 5.04 20.79
N PRO A 361 12.64 5.28 20.03
CA PRO A 361 13.57 4.23 19.67
C PRO A 361 14.66 4.03 20.72
N THR A 362 15.30 2.87 20.64
CA THR A 362 16.61 2.58 21.20
C THR A 362 17.61 2.41 20.06
N ASP A 363 18.86 2.14 20.40
CA ASP A 363 19.92 1.85 19.44
C ASP A 363 19.71 0.53 18.68
N HIS A 364 18.72 -0.27 19.11
CA HIS A 364 18.49 -1.62 18.59
C HIS A 364 17.06 -1.86 18.11
N SER A 365 16.07 -1.16 18.67
CA SER A 365 14.66 -1.44 18.38
C SER A 365 13.76 -0.25 18.65
N ILE A 366 12.52 -0.33 18.18
CA ILE A 366 11.45 0.58 18.59
C ILE A 366 11.01 0.17 20.00
N ALA A 367 11.34 1.00 20.99
CA ALA A 367 11.07 0.69 22.39
C ALA A 367 9.59 0.90 22.74
N SER A 368 9.03 2.01 22.26
CA SER A 368 7.65 2.41 22.52
C SER A 368 7.01 3.15 21.36
N ILE A 369 5.67 3.11 21.31
CA ILE A 369 4.83 3.89 20.39
C ILE A 369 3.60 4.47 21.10
N GLN A 370 3.05 5.55 20.56
CA GLN A 370 1.85 6.21 21.03
C GLN A 370 1.10 6.74 19.82
N LEU A 371 -0.19 6.46 19.76
CA LEU A 371 -1.04 6.73 18.61
C LEU A 371 -1.97 7.89 18.92
N VAL A 372 -2.19 8.73 17.91
CA VAL A 372 -2.95 9.96 18.04
C VAL A 372 -4.10 9.96 17.04
N LYS A 373 -5.34 10.13 17.53
CA LYS A 373 -6.53 10.22 16.67
C LYS A 373 -6.76 11.65 16.17
N ASN A 374 -7.50 11.74 15.06
CA ASN A 374 -8.09 12.98 14.56
C ASN A 374 -9.01 13.67 15.58
N THR A 375 -9.61 12.92 16.52
CA THR A 375 -10.48 13.45 17.58
C THR A 375 -9.74 14.14 18.72
N GLY A 376 -8.40 14.16 18.70
CA GLY A 376 -7.62 14.70 19.81
C GLY A 376 -7.18 13.64 20.83
N TYR A 377 -7.78 12.45 20.80
CA TYR A 377 -7.39 11.36 21.71
C TYR A 377 -5.95 10.90 21.48
N VAL A 378 -5.23 10.69 22.58
CA VAL A 378 -3.86 10.18 22.60
C VAL A 378 -3.85 8.88 23.38
N SER A 379 -3.29 7.81 22.80
CA SER A 379 -3.19 6.52 23.49
C SER A 379 -2.26 6.60 24.71
N PRO A 380 -2.28 5.60 25.61
CA PRO A 380 -1.14 5.34 26.47
C PRO A 380 0.12 5.11 25.65
N VAL A 381 1.29 5.27 26.27
CA VAL A 381 2.55 4.83 25.66
C VAL A 381 2.60 3.31 25.75
N TYR A 382 2.64 2.65 24.60
CA TYR A 382 2.78 1.21 24.51
C TYR A 382 4.25 0.83 24.36
N GLY A 383 4.75 -0.06 25.21
CA GLY A 383 6.15 -0.51 25.20
C GLY A 383 6.91 -0.13 26.48
N ALA A 384 8.23 0.00 26.36
CA ALA A 384 9.10 0.39 27.46
C ALA A 384 9.04 1.90 27.75
N THR A 385 8.72 2.27 28.99
CA THR A 385 8.71 3.68 29.45
C THR A 385 10.08 4.16 29.94
N ARG A 386 11.08 3.27 30.01
CA ARG A 386 12.46 3.53 30.44
C ARG A 386 13.45 2.85 29.49
N GLY A 387 14.70 3.31 29.53
CA GLY A 387 15.79 2.73 28.73
C GLY A 387 15.72 3.10 27.25
N VAL A 388 14.94 4.12 26.89
CA VAL A 388 14.86 4.67 25.53
C VAL A 388 16.12 5.49 25.28
N THR A 389 17.08 4.99 24.50
CA THR A 389 18.37 5.67 24.34
C THR A 389 18.38 6.77 23.28
N GLN A 390 17.42 6.77 22.36
CA GLN A 390 17.38 7.71 21.23
C GLN A 390 16.38 8.86 21.47
N PRO A 391 16.49 9.96 20.68
CA PRO A 391 15.48 11.01 20.65
C PRO A 391 14.09 10.47 20.28
N PRO A 392 13.00 11.00 20.86
CA PRO A 392 11.66 10.73 20.38
C PRO A 392 11.45 11.32 18.99
N HIS A 393 10.72 10.59 18.14
CA HIS A 393 10.37 11.01 16.79
C HIS A 393 8.86 11.11 16.65
N LEU A 394 8.42 12.08 15.85
CA LEU A 394 7.02 12.26 15.49
C LEU A 394 6.84 11.95 14.00
N LEU A 395 6.13 10.87 13.70
CA LEU A 395 5.63 10.60 12.36
C LEU A 395 4.28 11.31 12.22
N SER A 396 4.31 12.51 11.64
CA SER A 396 3.10 13.31 11.39
C SER A 396 2.54 13.03 10.00
N GLY A 397 1.25 12.73 9.94
CA GLY A 397 0.47 12.73 8.70
C GLY A 397 0.01 14.13 8.30
N ASN A 398 0.37 15.18 9.04
CA ASN A 398 -0.15 16.53 8.85
C ASN A 398 -1.70 16.56 8.82
N GLY A 399 -2.31 15.83 9.75
CA GLY A 399 -3.75 15.68 9.85
C GLY A 399 -4.34 14.66 8.89
N LYS A 400 -3.53 14.05 8.01
CA LYS A 400 -3.97 13.00 7.10
C LYS A 400 -4.08 11.65 7.81
N ALA A 401 -4.97 10.80 7.31
CA ALA A 401 -5.22 9.50 7.94
C ALA A 401 -4.08 8.51 7.69
N LEU A 402 -3.78 7.66 8.68
CA LEU A 402 -2.88 6.53 8.51
C LEU A 402 -3.52 5.47 7.60
N ALA A 403 -2.84 5.10 6.53
CA ALA A 403 -3.21 3.99 5.63
C ALA A 403 -2.54 2.67 6.03
N GLY A 404 -1.30 2.76 6.52
CA GLY A 404 -0.55 1.59 6.94
C GLY A 404 0.82 1.94 7.50
N LEU A 405 1.52 0.92 7.94
CA LEU A 405 2.90 0.94 8.41
C LEU A 405 3.78 0.04 7.55
N SER A 406 4.99 0.48 7.31
CA SER A 406 6.05 -0.30 6.70
C SER A 406 7.30 -0.23 7.57
N GLY A 407 8.19 -1.21 7.44
CA GLY A 407 9.38 -1.21 8.28
C GLY A 407 10.15 -2.51 8.30
N GLY A 408 11.06 -2.60 9.27
CA GLY A 408 11.95 -3.73 9.48
C GLY A 408 11.80 -4.28 10.89
N HIS A 409 12.01 -5.58 11.05
CA HIS A 409 12.04 -6.24 12.34
C HIS A 409 13.20 -7.26 12.39
N ASP A 410 13.64 -7.60 13.58
CA ASP A 410 14.69 -8.59 13.81
C ASP A 410 14.27 -9.59 14.88
N GLU A 411 15.24 -10.24 15.53
CA GLU A 411 14.97 -11.21 16.59
C GLU A 411 14.50 -10.54 17.89
N THR A 412 14.88 -9.28 18.09
CA THR A 412 14.52 -8.45 19.23
C THR A 412 13.10 -7.92 19.12
N GLY A 413 12.67 -7.49 17.94
CA GLY A 413 11.31 -6.98 17.71
C GLY A 413 11.23 -6.08 16.49
N ILE A 414 10.31 -5.12 16.52
CA ILE A 414 10.24 -4.08 15.50
C ILE A 414 11.48 -3.20 15.63
N ALA A 415 12.30 -3.13 14.58
CA ALA A 415 13.56 -2.41 14.55
C ALA A 415 13.47 -1.08 13.80
N GLN A 416 12.46 -0.94 12.94
CA GLN A 416 12.27 0.21 12.09
C GLN A 416 10.80 0.36 11.70
N LEU A 417 10.32 1.61 11.63
CA LEU A 417 8.97 1.96 11.19
C LEU A 417 8.97 3.19 10.27
N GLN A 418 8.04 3.17 9.33
CA GLN A 418 7.65 4.25 8.46
C GLN A 418 6.12 4.23 8.36
N ALA A 419 5.49 5.39 8.46
CA ALA A 419 4.05 5.52 8.32
C ALA A 419 3.70 5.92 6.88
N THR A 420 2.65 5.31 6.35
CA THR A 420 2.06 5.70 5.07
C THR A 420 0.72 6.37 5.34
N TRP A 421 0.57 7.57 4.83
CA TRP A 421 -0.58 8.45 5.07
C TRP A 421 -1.39 8.60 3.79
N ARG A 422 -2.70 8.71 3.94
CA ARG A 422 -3.64 8.94 2.84
C ARG A 422 -4.19 10.36 2.85
N SER A 423 -4.01 11.10 1.76
CA SER A 423 -4.22 12.54 1.66
C SER A 423 -5.70 12.93 1.48
N ASP A 424 -6.54 11.95 1.19
CA ASP A 424 -7.97 12.09 0.95
C ASP A 424 -8.82 12.20 2.22
N LEU A 425 -8.36 11.60 3.32
CA LEU A 425 -8.96 11.76 4.64
C LEU A 425 -8.07 12.69 5.47
N GLY A 426 -8.65 13.80 5.92
CA GLY A 426 -7.95 14.82 6.68
C GLY A 426 -8.74 15.28 7.89
N ALA A 427 -8.06 15.51 9.01
CA ALA A 427 -8.63 16.09 10.19
C ALA A 427 -8.94 17.57 9.92
N VAL A 428 -10.14 17.99 10.33
CA VAL A 428 -10.55 19.39 10.26
C VAL A 428 -9.75 20.18 11.30
N ASN A 429 -9.27 21.37 10.92
CA ASN A 429 -8.51 22.28 11.78
C ASN A 429 -7.18 21.72 12.33
N TYR A 430 -6.57 20.78 11.61
CA TYR A 430 -5.22 20.32 11.95
C TYR A 430 -4.18 21.41 11.66
N ARG A 431 -3.33 21.72 12.65
CA ARG A 431 -2.19 22.63 12.48
C ARG A 431 -0.97 21.83 12.04
N ALA A 432 -0.32 22.20 10.94
CA ALA A 432 0.94 21.57 10.53
C ALA A 432 1.96 21.65 11.67
N ILE A 433 2.73 20.57 11.88
CA ILE A 433 3.66 20.47 13.02
C ILE A 433 5.09 20.16 12.60
N GLN A 434 6.03 20.65 13.41
CA GLN A 434 7.46 20.34 13.32
C GLN A 434 8.03 20.15 14.73
N THR A 435 9.21 19.54 14.84
CA THR A 435 9.78 19.20 16.15
C THR A 435 11.25 19.59 16.27
N SER A 436 11.66 20.02 17.46
CA SER A 436 13.06 20.21 17.85
C SER A 436 13.33 19.46 19.15
N PHE A 437 14.49 18.81 19.30
CA PHE A 437 14.79 17.98 20.46
C PHE A 437 16.11 18.40 21.13
N VAL A 438 16.15 18.31 22.47
CA VAL A 438 17.37 18.49 23.25
C VAL A 438 17.34 17.67 24.55
N GLY A 439 18.52 17.30 25.04
CA GLY A 439 18.74 16.71 26.36
C GLY A 439 19.26 15.27 26.32
N GLY A 440 19.21 14.61 27.47
CA GLY A 440 19.78 13.29 27.70
C GLY A 440 18.91 12.12 27.24
N ALA A 441 19.55 10.94 27.21
CA ALA A 441 18.93 9.68 26.82
C ALA A 441 17.99 9.11 27.89
N ASP A 442 18.27 9.33 29.18
CA ASP A 442 17.55 8.68 30.27
C ASP A 442 16.25 9.39 30.69
N GLY A 443 15.41 8.66 31.43
CA GLY A 443 14.20 9.17 32.08
C GLY A 443 12.92 8.40 31.72
N ASP A 444 11.86 8.67 32.48
CA ASP A 444 10.50 8.24 32.17
C ASP A 444 9.88 9.13 31.09
N LEU A 445 9.21 8.49 30.13
CA LEU A 445 8.58 9.19 29.01
C LEU A 445 7.36 10.01 29.44
N TRP A 446 7.24 11.22 28.91
CA TRP A 446 6.05 12.07 29.05
C TRP A 446 5.69 12.78 27.74
N ASN A 447 4.40 13.12 27.58
CA ASN A 447 3.86 13.82 26.42
C ASN A 447 2.64 14.64 26.84
N ASP A 448 2.72 15.96 26.67
CA ASP A 448 1.67 16.88 27.11
C ASP A 448 0.50 17.02 26.13
N LEU A 449 0.56 16.37 24.96
CA LEU A 449 -0.50 16.44 23.93
C LEU A 449 -1.90 16.10 24.47
N LYS A 450 -2.01 15.26 25.51
CA LYS A 450 -3.30 14.92 26.13
C LYS A 450 -3.89 16.05 27.01
N PHE A 451 -3.12 17.08 27.33
CA PHE A 451 -3.51 18.18 28.22
C PHE A 451 -3.78 19.50 27.48
N ILE A 452 -3.66 19.53 26.15
CA ILE A 452 -3.82 20.78 25.40
C ILE A 452 -5.28 21.12 25.05
N GLY A 453 -6.20 20.18 25.25
CA GLY A 453 -7.61 20.35 24.86
C GLY A 453 -7.79 20.43 23.34
N ASP A 454 -8.49 21.47 22.85
CA ASP A 454 -8.69 21.68 21.41
C ASP A 454 -7.40 22.15 20.72
N ARG A 455 -6.81 21.26 19.92
CA ARG A 455 -5.54 21.48 19.23
C ARG A 455 -5.55 22.64 18.23
N SER A 456 -6.73 23.01 17.75
CA SER A 456 -6.86 24.08 16.77
C SER A 456 -6.83 25.48 17.40
N THR A 457 -7.03 25.57 18.71
CA THR A 457 -7.07 26.81 19.49
C THR A 457 -6.08 26.83 20.64
N ALA A 458 -5.48 25.68 20.99
CA ALA A 458 -4.55 25.54 22.09
C ALA A 458 -3.30 26.42 21.95
N ARG A 459 -2.86 26.92 23.11
CA ARG A 459 -1.59 27.63 23.30
C ARG A 459 -1.05 27.42 24.71
N ILE A 460 0.25 27.64 24.89
CA ILE A 460 0.87 27.71 26.21
C ILE A 460 0.56 29.09 26.81
N SER A 461 -0.03 29.11 28.01
CA SER A 461 -0.35 30.34 28.74
C SER A 461 0.46 30.51 30.02
N GLY A 462 1.15 29.47 30.47
CA GLY A 462 2.03 29.56 31.63
C GLY A 462 3.07 28.46 31.69
N ILE A 463 4.19 28.77 32.33
CA ILE A 463 5.26 27.83 32.66
C ILE A 463 5.57 27.98 34.14
N THR A 464 5.60 26.86 34.84
CA THR A 464 6.06 26.77 36.23
C THR A 464 7.22 25.78 36.30
N ALA A 465 8.32 26.17 36.93
CA ALA A 465 9.50 25.34 37.08
C ALA A 465 9.97 25.28 38.53
N ARG A 466 10.69 24.20 38.87
CA ARG A 466 11.31 23.99 40.18
C ARG A 466 12.80 23.72 40.07
N SER A 467 13.57 24.29 41.00
CA SER A 467 15.04 24.25 40.98
C SER A 467 15.64 23.78 42.30
N PRO A 468 15.58 22.47 42.63
CA PRO A 468 16.06 21.94 43.90
C PRO A 468 17.58 22.03 44.05
N GLY A 469 18.07 22.17 45.30
CA GLY A 469 19.45 21.96 45.73
C GLY A 469 20.54 22.60 44.85
N THR A 470 20.95 21.90 43.80
CA THR A 470 21.96 22.33 42.82
C THR A 470 21.50 23.50 41.93
N GLY A 471 20.19 23.75 41.88
CA GLY A 471 19.57 24.84 41.13
C GLY A 471 19.34 24.56 39.64
N TYR A 472 19.59 23.32 39.16
CA TYR A 472 19.20 22.90 37.81
C TYR A 472 17.68 22.78 37.67
N LEU A 473 17.19 22.68 36.44
CA LEU A 473 15.77 22.44 36.15
C LEU A 473 15.33 21.05 36.66
N GLY A 474 14.80 21.04 37.88
CA GLY A 474 14.33 19.83 38.56
C GLY A 474 12.92 19.45 38.15
N GLY A 475 12.00 20.42 38.11
CA GLY A 475 10.59 20.20 37.75
C GLY A 475 10.13 21.18 36.68
N LEU A 476 9.29 20.73 35.75
CA LEU A 476 8.64 21.57 34.75
C LEU A 476 7.16 21.22 34.64
N GLN A 477 6.31 22.24 34.68
CA GLN A 477 4.86 22.14 34.52
C GLN A 477 4.41 23.20 33.51
N THR A 478 3.51 22.83 32.61
CA THR A 478 3.00 23.73 31.57
C THR A 478 1.50 23.93 31.75
N THR A 479 1.06 25.18 31.66
CA THR A 479 -0.36 25.54 31.61
C THR A 479 -0.75 25.80 30.17
N TYR A 480 -1.74 25.05 29.69
CA TYR A 480 -2.33 25.19 28.37
C TYR A 480 -3.68 25.88 28.47
N THR A 481 -3.97 26.76 27.51
CA THR A 481 -5.30 27.33 27.31
C THR A 481 -5.81 26.93 25.93
N SER A 482 -7.04 26.44 25.85
CA SER A 482 -7.75 26.16 24.58
C SER A 482 -9.23 26.55 24.67
N LEU A 483 -9.93 26.57 23.53
CA LEU A 483 -11.37 26.81 23.51
C LEU A 483 -12.12 25.48 23.51
N ILE A 484 -12.92 25.24 24.55
CA ILE A 484 -13.81 24.08 24.63
C ILE A 484 -15.24 24.60 24.60
N GLY A 485 -15.97 24.29 23.52
CA GLY A 485 -17.32 24.82 23.31
C GLY A 485 -17.38 26.35 23.21
N GLY A 486 -16.28 26.99 22.76
CA GLY A 486 -16.16 28.44 22.65
C GLY A 486 -15.69 29.17 23.92
N TYR A 487 -15.51 28.46 25.03
CA TYR A 487 -15.03 29.04 26.30
C TYR A 487 -13.57 28.66 26.54
N ALA A 488 -12.79 29.60 27.08
CA ALA A 488 -11.42 29.35 27.47
C ALA A 488 -11.36 28.33 28.63
N ALA A 489 -10.67 27.23 28.39
CA ALA A 489 -10.37 26.20 29.37
C ALA A 489 -8.87 26.19 29.64
N HIS A 490 -8.50 26.17 30.92
CA HIS A 490 -7.11 26.06 31.36
C HIS A 490 -6.84 24.66 31.88
N GLN A 491 -5.73 24.06 31.45
CA GLN A 491 -5.31 22.75 31.88
C GLN A 491 -3.81 22.74 32.16
N GLU A 492 -3.43 22.24 33.33
CA GLU A 492 -2.02 22.06 33.68
C GLU A 492 -1.58 20.63 33.36
N SER A 493 -0.37 20.49 32.82
CA SER A 493 0.29 19.19 32.78
C SER A 493 0.77 18.77 34.19
N PRO A 494 1.10 17.49 34.40
CA PRO A 494 1.84 17.04 35.58
C PRO A 494 3.20 17.73 35.67
N ILE A 495 3.77 17.71 36.87
CA ILE A 495 5.16 18.16 37.07
C ILE A 495 6.08 17.07 36.52
N HIS A 496 6.83 17.39 35.46
CA HIS A 496 7.84 16.51 34.88
C HIS A 496 9.16 16.69 35.63
N GLY A 497 9.66 15.64 36.29
CA GLY A 497 10.88 15.67 37.09
C GLY A 497 10.60 15.57 38.60
N THR A 498 10.91 16.60 39.38
CA THR A 498 10.68 16.64 40.84
C THR A 498 9.78 17.81 41.26
N GLU A 499 9.04 17.60 42.34
CA GLU A 499 8.25 18.62 43.02
C GLU A 499 9.08 19.41 44.05
N ASP A 500 10.35 19.06 44.26
CA ASP A 500 11.20 19.70 45.24
C ASP A 500 11.79 21.04 44.77
N GLY A 501 12.01 21.94 45.73
CA GLY A 501 12.77 23.18 45.55
C GLY A 501 11.94 24.44 45.33
N PRO A 502 12.60 25.61 45.19
CA PRO A 502 11.95 26.88 44.91
C PRO A 502 11.20 26.86 43.57
N VAL A 503 10.06 27.55 43.54
CA VAL A 503 9.17 27.63 42.38
C VAL A 503 9.39 28.96 41.65
N THR A 504 9.53 28.89 40.33
CA THR A 504 9.53 30.06 39.44
C THR A 504 8.39 29.89 38.44
N SER A 505 7.51 30.87 38.34
CA SER A 505 6.37 30.85 37.42
C SER A 505 6.41 32.05 36.48
N TRP A 506 5.89 31.85 35.27
CA TRP A 506 5.77 32.86 34.23
C TRP A 506 4.47 32.64 33.47
N THR A 507 3.71 33.73 33.29
CA THR A 507 2.43 33.72 32.58
C THR A 507 2.57 34.53 31.30
N LEU A 508 1.96 34.03 30.22
CA LEU A 508 1.93 34.68 28.92
C LEU A 508 0.61 35.45 28.76
N GLU A 509 0.70 36.64 28.18
CA GLU A 509 -0.47 37.45 27.80
C GLU A 509 -1.24 36.84 26.62
N ASP A 510 -2.45 37.35 26.33
CA ASP A 510 -3.34 36.78 25.31
C ASP A 510 -2.79 36.78 23.88
N ASP A 511 -1.92 37.74 23.57
CA ASP A 511 -1.26 37.91 22.27
C ASP A 511 0.25 37.61 22.31
N GLN A 512 0.70 36.98 23.40
CA GLN A 512 2.07 36.54 23.57
C GLN A 512 2.22 35.06 23.25
N TYR A 513 3.17 34.74 22.37
CA TYR A 513 3.43 33.38 21.90
C TYR A 513 4.92 33.08 21.91
N ILE A 514 5.26 31.83 22.21
CA ILE A 514 6.64 31.36 22.24
C ILE A 514 7.10 31.10 20.80
N THR A 515 8.11 31.85 20.38
CA THR A 515 8.74 31.80 19.05
C THR A 515 10.16 31.27 19.08
N GLY A 516 10.67 30.87 20.24
CA GLY A 516 11.97 30.25 20.39
C GLY A 516 12.22 29.72 21.79
N VAL A 517 13.23 28.87 21.93
CA VAL A 517 13.70 28.30 23.19
C VAL A 517 15.21 28.22 23.18
N ARG A 518 15.85 28.62 24.27
CA ARG A 518 17.29 28.49 24.48
C ARG A 518 17.59 27.98 25.87
N GLY A 519 18.79 27.47 26.07
CA GLY A 519 19.19 26.97 27.38
C GLY A 519 20.47 26.16 27.32
N ARG A 520 20.69 25.39 28.39
CA ARG A 520 21.90 24.60 28.61
C ARG A 520 21.56 23.23 29.18
N TYR A 521 22.35 22.23 28.82
CA TYR A 521 22.24 20.87 29.37
C TYR A 521 23.63 20.26 29.61
N ASP A 522 23.72 19.29 30.51
CA ASP A 522 24.99 18.66 30.94
C ASP A 522 25.30 17.33 30.24
N GLY A 523 24.52 16.98 29.20
CA GLY A 523 24.54 15.67 28.53
C GLY A 523 23.53 14.68 29.11
N THR A 524 23.02 14.91 30.32
CA THR A 524 22.06 14.02 31.00
C THR A 524 20.74 14.72 31.30
N SER A 525 20.80 15.97 31.77
CA SER A 525 19.64 16.77 32.17
C SER A 525 19.72 18.20 31.66
N ILE A 526 18.54 18.81 31.50
CA ILE A 526 18.41 20.23 31.22
C ILE A 526 18.79 20.99 32.50
N SER A 527 19.77 21.88 32.40
CA SER A 527 20.25 22.69 33.51
C SER A 527 19.52 24.00 33.60
N GLU A 528 19.29 24.62 32.44
CA GLU A 528 18.67 25.93 32.26
C GLU A 528 17.79 25.92 31.01
N LEU A 529 16.62 26.55 31.09
CA LEU A 529 15.69 26.73 29.99
C LEU A 529 15.11 28.14 30.01
N GLN A 530 15.03 28.78 28.84
CA GLN A 530 14.44 30.10 28.67
C GLN A 530 13.62 30.13 27.38
N PHE A 531 12.43 30.73 27.44
CA PHE A 531 11.54 30.87 26.31
C PHE A 531 11.65 32.27 25.72
N ILE A 532 11.67 32.34 24.39
CA ILE A 532 11.69 33.58 23.61
C ILE A 532 10.30 33.75 23.02
N THR A 533 9.71 34.93 23.15
CA THR A 533 8.39 35.24 22.60
C THR A 533 8.46 36.30 21.51
N ASN A 534 7.34 36.55 20.86
CA ASN A 534 7.14 37.68 19.97
C ASN A 534 7.25 39.06 20.65
N ARG A 535 7.29 39.13 21.99
CA ARG A 535 7.34 40.40 22.76
C ARG A 535 8.61 40.56 23.58
N ASN A 536 8.91 39.56 24.42
CA ASN A 536 10.02 39.57 25.35
C ASN A 536 10.55 38.14 25.60
N GLU A 537 11.52 38.01 26.49
CA GLU A 537 12.05 36.73 26.94
C GLU A 537 11.48 36.38 28.32
N SER A 538 11.21 35.10 28.57
CA SER A 538 10.86 34.62 29.91
C SER A 538 12.05 34.78 30.86
N PRO A 539 11.83 34.69 32.19
CA PRO A 539 12.90 34.37 33.12
C PRO A 539 13.61 33.07 32.71
N ALA A 540 14.89 32.92 33.07
CA ALA A 540 15.58 31.64 32.97
C ALA A 540 15.08 30.70 34.08
N PHE A 541 14.74 29.48 33.71
CA PHE A 541 14.32 28.42 34.60
C PHE A 541 15.49 27.47 34.84
N GLY A 542 15.88 27.31 36.11
CA GLY A 542 17.10 26.59 36.49
C GLY A 542 18.26 27.54 36.75
N LYS A 543 19.50 27.06 36.54
CA LYS A 543 20.72 27.84 36.71
C LYS A 543 21.63 27.63 35.50
N PRO A 544 22.37 28.66 35.07
CA PRO A 544 23.31 28.54 33.98
C PRO A 544 24.38 27.51 34.38
N GLY A 545 24.33 26.35 33.73
CA GLY A 545 25.21 25.22 33.99
C GLY A 545 25.05 24.16 32.91
N GLY A 546 25.92 23.17 32.88
CA GLY A 546 26.01 22.23 31.76
C GLY A 546 26.99 22.68 30.69
N ASN A 547 27.38 21.71 29.86
CA ASN A 547 28.50 21.85 28.93
C ASN A 547 28.05 22.15 27.50
N PHE A 548 26.74 22.10 27.24
CA PHE A 548 26.17 22.21 25.91
C PHE A 548 25.05 23.25 25.91
N ASP A 549 25.17 24.23 25.02
CA ASP A 549 24.16 25.26 24.81
C ASP A 549 23.24 24.83 23.65
N PHE A 550 21.98 25.23 23.71
CA PHE A 550 21.04 25.09 22.60
C PHE A 550 20.23 26.37 22.41
N ASN A 551 19.87 26.65 21.17
CA ASN A 551 19.03 27.77 20.80
C ASN A 551 18.22 27.40 19.55
N PHE A 552 16.91 27.23 19.72
CA PHE A 552 15.98 26.92 18.64
C PHE A 552 15.06 28.11 18.42
N SER A 553 15.02 28.60 17.19
CA SER A 553 13.95 29.47 16.72
C SER A 553 12.79 28.62 16.22
N ALA A 554 11.56 29.13 16.36
CA ALA A 554 10.41 28.48 15.75
C ALA A 554 10.62 28.34 14.24
N PRO A 555 10.38 27.16 13.66
CA PRO A 555 10.49 26.96 12.23
C PRO A 555 9.38 27.68 11.47
N GLU A 556 9.51 27.70 10.15
CA GLU A 556 8.45 28.15 9.24
C GLU A 556 7.82 26.94 8.54
N THR A 557 6.53 27.06 8.20
CA THR A 557 5.88 26.08 7.33
C THR A 557 6.49 26.12 5.93
N ARG A 558 6.18 25.14 5.07
CA ARG A 558 6.62 25.16 3.66
C ARG A 558 6.11 26.39 2.89
N GLU A 559 5.04 27.01 3.38
CA GLU A 559 4.43 28.22 2.82
C GLU A 559 5.02 29.51 3.41
N GLY A 560 5.98 29.41 4.35
CA GLY A 560 6.58 30.55 5.03
C GLY A 560 5.76 31.08 6.21
N ASN A 561 4.72 30.36 6.66
CA ASN A 561 3.94 30.80 7.83
C ASN A 561 4.75 30.56 9.10
N LYS A 562 4.67 31.51 10.04
CA LYS A 562 5.33 31.41 11.34
C LYS A 562 4.68 30.33 12.19
N MET A 563 5.51 29.47 12.79
CA MET A 563 5.07 28.49 13.78
C MET A 563 5.29 29.02 15.20
N VAL A 564 4.60 28.43 16.17
CA VAL A 564 4.71 28.75 17.59
C VAL A 564 4.85 27.46 18.40
N LEU A 565 5.46 27.54 19.58
CA LEU A 565 5.55 26.37 20.46
C LEU A 565 4.15 25.96 20.90
N HIS A 566 3.74 24.75 20.53
CA HIS A 566 2.39 24.27 20.76
C HIS A 566 2.30 23.44 22.03
N TYR A 567 3.17 22.43 22.17
CA TYR A 567 3.28 21.59 23.35
C TYR A 567 4.66 20.94 23.43
N MET A 568 4.89 20.21 24.52
CA MET A 568 6.15 19.53 24.79
C MET A 568 5.93 18.05 25.09
N ALA A 569 6.93 17.24 24.75
CA ALA A 569 7.07 15.86 25.18
C ALA A 569 8.51 15.63 25.61
N GLY A 570 8.86 14.53 26.26
CA GLY A 570 10.24 14.33 26.67
C GLY A 570 10.46 13.18 27.65
N LYS A 571 11.54 13.31 28.43
CA LYS A 571 11.95 12.34 29.46
C LYS A 571 12.28 13.04 30.77
N SER A 572 11.98 12.39 31.90
CA SER A 572 12.33 12.90 33.23
C SER A 572 12.55 11.79 34.25
N ALA A 573 13.55 11.94 35.12
CA ALA A 573 13.81 11.06 36.27
C ALA A 573 14.39 11.88 37.43
N GLY A 574 13.51 12.45 38.27
CA GLY A 574 13.89 13.38 39.36
C GLY A 574 14.41 14.74 38.88
N ARG A 575 14.69 14.90 37.59
CA ARG A 575 14.99 16.13 36.85
C ARG A 575 14.36 16.06 35.46
N VAL A 576 14.32 17.19 34.76
CA VAL A 576 13.95 17.21 33.34
C VAL A 576 15.17 16.77 32.52
N ASN A 577 15.12 15.57 31.94
CA ASN A 577 16.25 14.99 31.22
C ASN A 577 16.35 15.50 29.78
N SER A 578 15.24 15.46 29.07
CA SER A 578 15.15 15.90 27.68
C SER A 578 13.75 16.40 27.32
N ILE A 579 13.69 17.26 26.31
CA ILE A 579 12.49 17.90 25.80
C ILE A 579 12.47 17.83 24.26
N LEU A 580 11.35 17.36 23.73
CA LEU A 580 10.89 17.50 22.37
C LEU A 580 9.90 18.68 22.33
N PHE A 581 10.32 19.78 21.73
CA PHE A 581 9.49 20.94 21.43
C PHE A 581 8.68 20.67 20.17
N VAL A 582 7.34 20.71 20.28
CA VAL A 582 6.47 20.56 19.12
C VAL A 582 5.93 21.94 18.72
N TRP A 583 6.36 22.38 17.55
CA TRP A 583 5.94 23.63 16.91
C TRP A 583 4.72 23.36 16.06
N ALA A 584 3.76 24.28 16.05
CA ALA A 584 2.59 24.22 15.18
C ALA A 584 2.41 25.51 14.40
N ASP A 585 1.81 25.43 13.21
CA ASP A 585 1.35 26.61 12.49
C ASP A 585 0.49 27.46 13.44
N SER A 586 0.81 28.75 13.53
CA SER A 586 0.02 29.69 14.31
C SER A 586 -1.45 29.71 13.87
N GLY A 587 -1.72 29.34 12.61
CA GLY A 587 -3.05 29.39 12.00
C GLY A 587 -3.45 30.84 11.71
N ARG A 588 -4.55 31.04 10.98
CA ARG A 588 -5.20 32.37 10.93
C ARG A 588 -5.80 32.65 12.31
N GLN A 589 -4.98 33.18 13.21
CA GLN A 589 -5.44 33.77 14.46
C GLN A 589 -6.11 35.11 14.13
N PHE A 590 -7.25 35.36 14.76
CA PHE A 590 -8.15 36.49 14.50
C PHE A 590 -7.49 37.86 14.65
#